data_AF-A0A285NWM2-F1
#
_entry.id   AF-A0A285NWM2-F1
#
_cell.length_a   1.000
_cell.length_b   1.000
_cell.length_c   1.000
_cell.angle_alpha   90.00
_cell.angle_beta   90.00
_cell.angle_gamma   90.00
#
_symmetry.space_group_name_H-M   'P 1'
#
loop_
_entity.id
_entity.type
_entity.pdbx_description
1 polymer ?
#
loop_
_entity_poly.entity_id
_entity_poly.type
_entity_poly.pdbx_seq_one_letter_code
_entity_poly.pdbx_strand_id
1 'polypeptide(L)'
;MNETGVVEYDGRTDAAASDTDDRVLYVGRDRPIRISAGHRLMHHDGKCSRPHGHNYEITVRVTGSLTEEGWVVDKGDITSVISEWDHMFLVEEGDPLVDAFDASGDADAVVKFERPPTAEVMAAVLEERLDDALPDTVSDVAVQVSETAELCGGSYL
;
A
#
# COMPACT_ATOMS: atom_id res chain seq x y z
N MET A 1 2.19 42.75 23.92
CA MET A 1 3.09 41.60 23.77
C MET A 1 2.29 40.42 24.27
N ASN A 2 1.74 39.58 23.40
CA ASN A 2 1.04 38.38 23.84
C ASN A 2 2.09 37.28 23.95
N GLU A 3 2.39 36.90 25.19
CA GLU A 3 3.20 35.73 25.49
C GLU A 3 2.42 34.49 25.05
N THR A 4 2.95 33.78 24.06
CA THR A 4 2.47 32.46 23.66
C THR A 4 2.83 31.48 24.77
N GLY A 5 1.96 31.35 25.76
CA GLY A 5 2.04 30.30 26.76
C GLY A 5 1.90 28.94 26.07
N VAL A 6 2.85 28.05 26.31
CA VAL A 6 2.71 26.62 25.98
C VAL A 6 1.50 26.12 26.77
N VAL A 7 0.48 25.63 26.06
CA VAL A 7 -0.65 24.96 26.69
C VAL A 7 -0.19 23.54 27.00
N GLU A 8 0.19 23.28 28.25
CA GLU A 8 0.47 21.93 28.72
C GLU A 8 -0.84 21.19 28.96
N TYR A 9 -0.97 20.00 28.40
CA TYR A 9 -2.08 19.11 28.67
C TYR A 9 -1.78 18.33 29.95
N ASP A 10 -2.66 18.39 30.96
CA ASP A 10 -2.42 17.91 32.32
C ASP A 10 -2.51 16.37 32.51
N GLY A 11 -2.58 15.63 31.40
CA GLY A 11 -2.21 14.21 31.38
C GLY A 11 -3.06 13.29 32.26
N ARG A 12 -4.34 13.59 32.53
CA ARG A 12 -5.28 12.57 33.00
C ARG A 12 -5.85 11.78 31.83
N THR A 13 -5.00 10.98 31.20
CA THR A 13 -5.46 9.69 30.70
C THR A 13 -5.18 8.71 31.84
N ASP A 14 -6.21 8.00 32.32
CA ASP A 14 -6.02 6.92 33.29
C ASP A 14 -5.14 5.85 32.63
N ALA A 15 -3.82 6.01 32.77
CA ALA A 15 -2.81 5.13 32.22
C ALA A 15 -2.71 3.87 33.09
N ALA A 16 -3.73 3.02 32.98
CA ALA A 16 -3.47 1.61 32.84
C ALA A 16 -3.53 1.34 31.35
N ALA A 17 -2.38 1.25 30.70
CA ALA A 17 -2.28 0.71 29.34
C ALA A 17 -2.82 -0.73 29.39
N SER A 18 -4.11 -0.89 29.08
CA SER A 18 -4.71 -2.18 28.84
C SER A 18 -4.47 -2.53 27.37
N ASP A 19 -4.30 -3.83 27.10
CA ASP A 19 -4.22 -4.51 25.79
C ASP A 19 -5.41 -4.24 24.83
N THR A 20 -6.06 -3.06 24.89
CA THR A 20 -7.41 -2.83 24.33
C THR A 20 -7.61 -1.48 23.65
N ASP A 21 -6.56 -0.72 23.32
CA ASP A 21 -6.73 0.62 22.74
C ASP A 21 -6.17 0.73 21.32
N ASP A 22 -6.52 -0.25 20.50
CA ASP A 22 -6.24 -0.21 19.07
C ASP A 22 -6.78 1.09 18.46
N ARG A 23 -5.90 1.77 17.74
CA ARG A 23 -6.19 2.99 16.98
C ARG A 23 -6.21 2.65 15.51
N VAL A 24 -7.03 3.37 14.76
CA VAL A 24 -7.11 3.23 13.31
C VAL A 24 -6.48 4.44 12.64
N LEU A 25 -5.45 4.19 11.82
CA LEU A 25 -4.80 5.18 10.97
C LEU A 25 -5.24 4.96 9.52
N TYR A 26 -5.59 6.06 8.85
CA TYR A 26 -5.86 6.06 7.42
C TYR A 26 -4.77 6.81 6.67
N VAL A 27 -4.08 6.11 5.78
CA VAL A 27 -3.09 6.70 4.88
C VAL A 27 -3.68 6.75 3.48
N GLY A 28 -3.74 7.96 2.92
CA GLY A 28 -4.21 8.17 1.55
C GLY A 28 -5.73 8.36 1.39
N ARG A 29 -6.56 8.24 2.44
CA ARG A 29 -8.03 8.34 2.33
C ARG A 29 -8.52 9.58 1.55
N ASP A 30 -8.08 10.78 1.92
CA ASP A 30 -8.48 12.02 1.23
C ASP A 30 -7.55 12.37 0.05
N ARG A 31 -6.30 11.87 0.10
CA ARG A 31 -5.29 12.14 -0.92
C ARG A 31 -4.45 10.87 -1.16
N PRO A 32 -4.90 9.99 -2.08
CA PRO A 32 -4.31 8.68 -2.28
C PRO A 32 -2.83 8.75 -2.61
N ILE A 33 -2.11 7.70 -2.20
CA ILE A 33 -0.75 7.44 -2.69
C ILE A 33 -0.89 7.08 -4.16
N ARG A 34 -0.05 7.67 -5.01
CA ARG A 34 -0.11 7.47 -6.46
C ARG A 34 1.17 6.84 -6.96
N ILE A 35 1.03 5.79 -7.75
CA ILE A 35 2.12 5.15 -8.48
C ILE A 35 1.73 5.02 -9.96
N SER A 36 2.71 5.06 -10.85
CA SER A 36 2.53 4.82 -12.27
C SER A 36 3.19 3.49 -12.63
N ALA A 37 2.39 2.49 -13.00
CA ALA A 37 2.93 1.17 -13.32
C ALA A 37 2.33 0.62 -14.63
N GLY A 38 3.17 -0.08 -15.38
CA GLY A 38 2.75 -0.87 -16.53
C GLY A 38 2.26 -2.25 -16.09
N HIS A 39 1.34 -2.85 -16.84
CA HIS A 39 0.93 -4.24 -16.61
C HIS A 39 0.23 -4.83 -17.83
N ARG A 40 -0.11 -6.11 -17.72
CA ARG A 40 -1.12 -6.78 -18.56
C ARG A 40 -1.69 -8.00 -17.84
N LEU A 41 -2.86 -8.44 -18.30
CA LEU A 41 -3.53 -9.66 -17.83
C LEU A 41 -3.47 -10.74 -18.93
N MET A 42 -2.52 -11.67 -18.83
CA MET A 42 -2.18 -12.62 -19.90
C MET A 42 -3.38 -13.42 -20.43
N HIS A 43 -4.29 -13.80 -19.53
CA HIS A 43 -5.44 -14.65 -19.81
C HIS A 43 -6.75 -13.89 -20.08
N HIS A 44 -6.67 -12.59 -20.39
CA HIS A 44 -7.84 -11.74 -20.60
C HIS A 44 -8.21 -11.60 -22.09
N ASP A 45 -9.49 -11.80 -22.44
CA ASP A 45 -9.95 -11.75 -23.84
C ASP A 45 -10.00 -10.33 -24.45
N GLY A 46 -10.01 -9.30 -23.60
CA GLY A 46 -10.09 -7.89 -23.98
C GLY A 46 -8.74 -7.17 -24.06
N LYS A 47 -8.79 -5.82 -24.15
CA LYS A 47 -7.60 -4.96 -24.31
C LYS A 47 -6.55 -5.12 -23.21
N CYS A 48 -6.97 -5.53 -22.01
CA CYS A 48 -6.08 -5.70 -20.85
C CYS A 48 -5.03 -6.81 -21.02
N SER A 49 -5.16 -7.71 -22.01
CA SER A 49 -4.09 -8.67 -22.33
C SER A 49 -2.91 -8.07 -23.09
N ARG A 50 -3.02 -6.83 -23.55
CA ARG A 50 -1.91 -6.09 -24.17
C ARG A 50 -1.14 -5.34 -23.08
N PRO A 51 0.19 -5.16 -23.21
CA PRO A 51 0.94 -4.23 -22.38
C PRO A 51 0.30 -2.84 -22.39
N HIS A 52 0.02 -2.31 -21.21
CA HIS A 52 -0.51 -0.96 -20.98
C HIS A 52 -0.08 -0.49 -19.58
N GLY A 53 -0.71 0.55 -19.04
CA GLY A 53 -0.40 1.02 -17.69
C GLY A 53 -1.48 1.92 -17.12
N HIS A 54 -1.37 2.15 -15.82
CA HIS A 54 -2.30 2.94 -15.03
C HIS A 54 -1.56 3.86 -14.07
N ASN A 55 -2.23 4.95 -13.71
CA ASN A 55 -1.88 5.73 -12.52
C ASN A 55 -2.74 5.17 -11.38
N TYR A 56 -2.17 4.25 -10.62
CA TYR A 56 -2.88 3.60 -9.52
C TYR A 56 -3.05 4.56 -8.35
N GLU A 57 -4.21 4.52 -7.71
CA GLU A 57 -4.49 5.22 -6.46
C GLU A 57 -4.62 4.18 -5.33
N ILE A 58 -3.79 4.33 -4.30
CA ILE A 58 -3.66 3.39 -3.20
C ILE A 58 -3.98 4.09 -1.88
N THR A 59 -4.82 3.44 -1.08
CA THR A 59 -5.16 3.87 0.28
C THR A 59 -5.05 2.70 1.24
N VAL A 60 -4.55 2.98 2.44
CA VAL A 60 -4.27 1.97 3.46
C VAL A 60 -4.97 2.34 4.75
N ARG A 61 -5.67 1.37 5.35
CA ARG A 61 -6.16 1.43 6.72
C ARG A 61 -5.27 0.52 7.56
N VAL A 62 -4.74 1.03 8.66
CA VAL A 62 -3.93 0.27 9.62
C VAL A 62 -4.61 0.35 10.97
N THR A 63 -4.73 -0.79 11.64
CA THR A 63 -5.17 -0.88 13.04
C THR A 63 -4.01 -1.36 13.89
N GLY A 64 -3.82 -0.78 15.06
CA GLY A 64 -2.80 -1.24 15.99
C GLY A 64 -2.68 -0.37 17.23
N SER A 65 -1.81 -0.79 18.12
CA SER A 65 -1.47 -0.04 19.34
C SER A 65 -0.47 1.08 19.07
N LEU A 66 -0.47 2.10 19.93
CA LEU A 66 0.54 3.15 19.86
C LEU A 66 1.92 2.61 20.26
N THR A 67 2.95 2.97 19.50
CA THR A 67 4.35 2.75 19.88
C THR A 67 4.75 3.67 21.05
N GLU A 68 5.97 3.50 21.58
CA GLU A 68 6.51 4.39 22.62
C GLU A 68 6.61 5.85 22.16
N GLU A 69 6.75 6.06 20.84
CA GLU A 69 6.78 7.37 20.18
C GLU A 69 5.38 7.98 19.95
N GLY A 70 4.31 7.22 20.22
CA GLY A 70 2.94 7.74 20.25
C GLY A 70 2.19 7.71 18.91
N TRP A 71 2.62 6.91 17.93
CA TRP A 71 1.90 6.66 16.68
C TRP A 71 1.61 5.17 16.49
N VAL A 72 0.67 4.81 15.61
CA VAL A 72 0.42 3.39 15.25
C VAL A 72 1.55 2.85 14.37
N VAL A 73 1.96 3.63 13.38
CA VAL A 73 3.00 3.29 12.40
C VAL A 73 3.50 4.57 11.72
N ASP A 74 4.76 4.59 11.27
CA ASP A 74 5.28 5.68 10.45
C ASP A 74 4.72 5.59 9.03
N LYS A 75 4.24 6.71 8.49
CA LYS A 75 3.71 6.78 7.12
C LYS A 75 4.79 6.43 6.08
N GLY A 76 6.04 6.78 6.35
CA GLY A 76 7.21 6.50 5.54
C GLY A 76 7.35 5.01 5.22
N ASP A 77 7.17 4.16 6.23
CA ASP A 77 7.26 2.70 6.09
C ASP A 77 6.22 2.19 5.10
N ILE A 78 4.97 2.61 5.23
CA ILE A 78 3.89 2.28 4.28
C ILE A 78 4.23 2.76 2.87
N THR A 79 4.69 4.01 2.73
CA THR A 79 5.00 4.57 1.41
C THR A 79 6.22 3.91 0.77
N SER A 80 7.16 3.40 1.56
CA SER A 80 8.36 2.72 1.04
C SER A 80 7.99 1.43 0.32
N VAL A 81 7.14 0.60 0.94
CA VAL A 81 6.62 -0.65 0.35
C VAL A 81 5.85 -0.37 -0.94
N ILE A 82 4.94 0.62 -0.92
CA ILE A 82 4.14 0.97 -2.11
C ILE A 82 5.01 1.52 -3.25
N SER A 83 6.05 2.29 -2.92
CA SER A 83 6.93 2.91 -3.92
C SER A 83 7.78 1.92 -4.69
N GLU A 84 7.95 0.69 -4.19
CA GLU A 84 8.63 -0.39 -4.93
C GLU A 84 7.93 -0.76 -6.25
N TRP A 85 6.65 -0.40 -6.40
CA TRP A 85 5.89 -0.66 -7.62
C TRP A 85 5.78 0.56 -8.54
N ASP A 86 6.28 1.72 -8.11
CA ASP A 86 6.28 2.92 -8.95
C ASP A 86 7.29 2.79 -10.09
N HIS A 87 6.88 3.18 -11.30
CA HIS A 87 7.64 3.04 -12.54
C HIS A 87 8.02 1.59 -12.92
N MET A 88 7.35 0.60 -12.34
CA MET A 88 7.59 -0.82 -12.63
C MET A 88 6.60 -1.38 -13.65
N PHE A 89 6.94 -2.53 -14.23
CA PHE A 89 6.04 -3.34 -15.03
C PHE A 89 5.62 -4.59 -14.25
N LEU A 90 4.33 -4.70 -13.92
CA LEU A 90 3.75 -5.77 -13.11
C LEU A 90 3.27 -6.91 -14.03
N VAL A 91 3.73 -8.13 -13.77
CA VAL A 91 3.40 -9.31 -14.57
C VAL A 91 3.13 -10.53 -13.71
N GLU A 92 2.29 -11.42 -14.22
CA GLU A 92 2.16 -12.77 -13.68
C GLU A 92 3.43 -13.59 -13.96
N GLU A 93 3.79 -14.47 -13.04
CA GLU A 93 4.88 -15.42 -13.24
C GLU A 93 4.62 -16.29 -14.49
N GLY A 94 5.68 -16.52 -15.27
CA GLY A 94 5.57 -17.24 -16.55
C GLY A 94 5.12 -16.36 -17.73
N ASP A 95 4.89 -15.06 -17.52
CA ASP A 95 4.66 -14.13 -18.61
C ASP A 95 5.90 -13.97 -19.51
N PRO A 96 5.80 -14.19 -20.84
CA PRO A 96 6.92 -14.03 -21.77
C PRO A 96 7.59 -12.63 -21.77
N LEU A 97 6.93 -11.61 -21.22
CA LEU A 97 7.53 -10.30 -21.05
C LEU A 97 8.65 -10.30 -20.01
N VAL A 98 8.61 -11.20 -19.02
CA VAL A 98 9.72 -11.35 -18.05
C VAL A 98 11.03 -11.58 -18.80
N ASP A 99 11.05 -12.54 -19.72
CA ASP A 99 12.22 -12.84 -20.54
C ASP A 99 12.55 -11.69 -21.51
N ALA A 100 11.53 -10.95 -21.99
CA ALA A 100 11.74 -9.83 -22.89
C ALA A 100 12.41 -8.63 -22.21
N PHE A 101 12.00 -8.30 -20.97
CA PHE A 101 12.64 -7.27 -20.15
C PHE A 101 14.06 -7.68 -19.75
N ASP A 102 14.28 -8.94 -19.39
CA ASP A 102 15.63 -9.45 -19.10
C ASP A 102 16.53 -9.34 -20.34
N ALA A 103 16.03 -9.74 -21.51
CA ALA A 103 16.77 -9.64 -22.77
C ALA A 103 17.07 -8.18 -23.20
N SER A 104 16.29 -7.19 -22.75
CA SER A 104 16.58 -5.77 -22.99
C SER A 104 17.53 -5.14 -21.99
N GLY A 105 17.88 -5.86 -20.91
CA GLY A 105 18.71 -5.36 -19.81
C GLY A 105 17.91 -4.58 -18.75
N ASP A 106 16.59 -4.72 -18.74
CA ASP A 106 15.65 -4.02 -17.85
C ASP A 106 14.98 -4.98 -16.85
N ALA A 107 15.69 -6.05 -16.46
CA ALA A 107 15.16 -7.06 -15.53
C ALA A 107 14.77 -6.47 -14.16
N ASP A 108 15.42 -5.39 -13.74
CA ASP A 108 15.17 -4.65 -12.51
C ASP A 108 13.95 -3.71 -12.60
N ALA A 109 13.29 -3.61 -13.77
CA ALA A 109 12.06 -2.85 -13.96
C ALA A 109 10.78 -3.71 -13.87
N VAL A 110 10.89 -4.98 -13.47
CA VAL A 110 9.76 -5.94 -13.46
C VAL A 110 9.44 -6.43 -12.04
N VAL A 111 8.15 -6.40 -11.68
CA VAL A 111 7.63 -7.07 -10.48
C VAL A 111 6.80 -8.26 -10.90
N LYS A 112 7.16 -9.44 -10.38
CA LYS A 112 6.47 -10.70 -10.67
C LYS A 112 5.47 -11.03 -9.58
N PHE A 113 4.26 -11.36 -9.98
CA PHE A 113 3.16 -11.81 -9.14
C PHE A 113 2.89 -13.30 -9.40
N GLU A 114 2.55 -14.06 -8.37
CA GLU A 114 2.15 -15.47 -8.52
C GLU A 114 0.79 -15.65 -9.23
N ARG A 115 0.01 -14.56 -9.32
CA ARG A 115 -1.33 -14.48 -9.90
C ARG A 115 -1.41 -13.26 -10.81
N PRO A 116 -2.41 -13.15 -11.71
CA PRO A 116 -2.55 -11.99 -12.59
C PRO A 116 -2.62 -10.68 -11.77
N PRO A 117 -1.86 -9.63 -12.13
CA PRO A 117 -1.77 -8.39 -11.34
C PRO A 117 -3.01 -7.50 -11.54
N THR A 118 -4.19 -7.99 -11.16
CA THR A 118 -5.42 -7.18 -11.10
C THR A 118 -5.40 -6.28 -9.86
N ALA A 119 -6.21 -5.21 -9.84
CA ALA A 119 -6.38 -4.37 -8.65
C ALA A 119 -6.64 -5.17 -7.36
N GLU A 120 -7.45 -6.23 -7.40
CA GLU A 120 -7.74 -7.09 -6.24
C GLU A 120 -6.52 -7.89 -5.77
N VAL A 121 -5.76 -8.49 -6.71
CA VAL A 121 -4.53 -9.23 -6.38
C VAL A 121 -3.46 -8.28 -5.86
N MET A 122 -3.32 -7.10 -6.48
CA MET A 122 -2.42 -6.05 -6.03
C MET A 122 -2.72 -5.60 -4.60
N ALA A 123 -4.00 -5.39 -4.26
CA ALA A 123 -4.42 -5.04 -2.91
C ALA A 123 -4.02 -6.13 -1.89
N ALA A 124 -4.34 -7.40 -2.19
CA ALA A 124 -4.01 -8.52 -1.30
C ALA A 124 -2.49 -8.69 -1.09
N VAL A 125 -1.69 -8.51 -2.14
CA VAL A 125 -0.22 -8.60 -2.04
C VAL A 125 0.35 -7.42 -1.27
N LEU A 126 -0.22 -6.21 -1.40
CA LEU A 126 0.19 -5.07 -0.57
C LEU A 126 -0.17 -5.27 0.89
N GLU A 127 -1.33 -5.87 1.20
CA GLU A 127 -1.70 -6.23 2.57
C GLU A 127 -0.64 -7.16 3.19
N GLU A 128 -0.27 -8.24 2.50
CA GLU A 128 0.74 -9.19 2.96
C GLU A 128 2.12 -8.53 3.12
N ARG A 129 2.56 -7.74 2.13
CA ARG A 129 3.85 -7.02 2.20
C ARG A 129 3.90 -5.99 3.32
N LEU A 130 2.78 -5.34 3.61
CA LEU A 130 2.70 -4.37 4.72
C LEU A 130 2.66 -5.11 6.06
N ASP A 131 1.91 -6.19 6.19
CA ASP A 131 1.89 -7.01 7.41
C ASP A 131 3.32 -7.48 7.78
N ASP A 132 4.10 -7.92 6.79
CA ASP A 132 5.51 -8.32 6.97
C ASP A 132 6.47 -7.17 7.31
N ALA A 133 6.19 -5.95 6.81
CA ALA A 133 7.09 -4.79 6.92
C ALA A 133 6.80 -3.92 8.14
N LEU A 134 5.58 -3.95 8.66
CA LEU A 134 5.12 -3.10 9.75
C LEU A 134 5.41 -3.75 11.12
N PRO A 135 5.50 -2.94 12.20
CA PRO A 135 5.83 -3.47 13.53
C PRO A 135 4.72 -4.38 14.08
N ASP A 136 5.08 -5.32 14.96
CA ASP A 136 4.16 -6.24 15.66
C ASP A 136 3.03 -5.54 16.45
N THR A 137 3.12 -4.23 16.66
CA THR A 137 2.05 -3.42 17.26
C THR A 137 0.86 -3.20 16.31
N VAL A 138 1.04 -3.47 15.02
CA VAL A 138 -0.03 -3.47 14.00
C VAL A 138 -0.78 -4.79 14.07
N SER A 139 -2.10 -4.71 14.21
CA SER A 139 -3.00 -5.86 14.35
C SER A 139 -3.78 -6.19 13.08
N ASP A 140 -3.93 -5.23 12.16
CA ASP A 140 -4.69 -5.40 10.92
C ASP A 140 -4.28 -4.34 9.88
N VAL A 141 -4.14 -4.77 8.62
CA VAL A 141 -3.89 -3.90 7.46
C VAL A 141 -4.92 -4.20 6.37
N ALA A 142 -5.53 -3.14 5.84
CA ALA A 142 -6.47 -3.21 4.74
C ALA A 142 -6.05 -2.24 3.63
N VAL A 143 -5.98 -2.71 2.39
CA VAL A 143 -5.54 -1.93 1.23
C VAL A 143 -6.63 -1.87 0.18
N GLN A 144 -6.79 -0.69 -0.41
CA GLN A 144 -7.58 -0.49 -1.63
C GLN A 144 -6.69 0.06 -2.73
N VAL A 145 -6.80 -0.54 -3.93
CA VAL A 145 -6.10 -0.17 -5.16
C VAL A 145 -7.13 0.21 -6.23
N SER A 146 -6.94 1.35 -6.89
CA SER A 146 -7.81 1.79 -8.00
C SER A 146 -6.98 1.98 -9.27
N GLU A 147 -7.34 1.27 -10.36
CA GLU A 147 -6.68 1.33 -11.68
C GLU A 147 -7.05 2.59 -12.48
N THR A 148 -8.31 3.02 -12.32
CA THR A 148 -8.89 4.23 -12.90
C THR A 148 -10.01 4.69 -11.96
N ALA A 149 -10.56 5.89 -12.15
CA ALA A 149 -11.72 6.35 -11.36
C ALA A 149 -12.98 5.46 -11.50
N GLU A 150 -12.98 4.48 -12.42
CA GLU A 150 -14.11 3.59 -12.71
C GLU A 150 -13.94 2.17 -12.14
N LEU A 151 -12.72 1.75 -11.76
CA LEU A 151 -12.44 0.39 -11.27
C LEU A 151 -11.51 0.43 -10.06
N CYS A 152 -11.99 -0.14 -8.96
CA CYS A 152 -11.27 -0.33 -7.71
C CYS A 152 -11.41 -1.77 -7.20
N GLY A 153 -10.34 -2.28 -6.59
CA GLY A 153 -10.28 -3.56 -5.91
C GLY A 153 -9.63 -3.41 -4.53
N GLY A 154 -10.06 -4.18 -3.54
CA GLY A 154 -9.50 -4.12 -2.18
C GLY A 154 -10.46 -4.58 -1.09
N SER A 155 -9.99 -4.52 0.15
CA SER A 155 -10.77 -4.79 1.36
C SER A 155 -11.53 -3.54 1.83
N TYR A 156 -12.45 -3.69 2.79
CA TYR A 156 -13.24 -2.57 3.31
C TYR A 156 -12.38 -1.65 4.20
N LEU A 157 -12.33 -0.36 3.82
CA LEU A 157 -11.70 0.74 4.59
C LEU A 157 -12.64 1.39 5.60
#